data_AF-A0AA47NTH6-F1
#
_entry.id   AF-A0AA47NTH6-F1
#
_cell.length_a   1.000
_cell.length_b   1.000
_cell.length_c   1.000
_cell.angle_alpha   90.00
_cell.angle_beta   90.00
_cell.angle_gamma   90.00
#
_symmetry.space_group_name_H-M   'P 1'
#
loop_
_entity.id
_entity.type
_entity.pdbx_description
1 polymer ?
#
loop_
_entity_poly.entity_id
_entity_poly.type
_entity_poly.pdbx_seq_one_letter_code
_entity_poly.pdbx_strand_id
1 'polypeptide(L)' 'MRWLGHLVRMPPGRLPGEVFRTSPTGRRPRGRPKTRWRDYVSRLTWERLGIPREELDEVAGEREVWAYLLRLLPPRPDPG' A
#
# COMPACT_ATOMS: atom_id res chain seq x y z
N MET A 1 4.49 -0.33 5.94
CA MET A 1 4.49 -0.95 4.60
C MET A 1 4.28 -2.47 4.61
N ARG A 2 4.64 -3.21 5.67
CA ARG A 2 4.32 -4.66 5.80
C ARG A 2 2.85 -5.02 5.56
N TRP A 3 1.93 -4.15 5.97
CA TRP A 3 0.48 -4.34 5.81
C TRP A 3 0.05 -4.43 4.34
N LEU A 4 0.71 -3.71 3.41
CA LEU A 4 0.40 -3.80 1.99
C LEU A 4 0.66 -5.20 1.43
N GLY A 5 1.87 -5.72 1.62
CA GLY A 5 2.20 -7.08 1.19
C GLY A 5 1.33 -8.14 1.86
N HIS A 6 0.82 -7.88 3.07
CA HIS A 6 -0.18 -8.76 3.67
C HIS A 6 -1.51 -8.73 2.90
N LEU A 7 -2.06 -7.55 2.60
CA LEU A 7 -3.32 -7.38 1.87
C LEU A 7 -3.27 -7.98 0.46
N VAL A 8 -2.17 -7.72 -0.27
CA VAL A 8 -1.98 -8.23 -1.63
C VAL A 8 -1.94 -9.75 -1.67
N ARG A 9 -1.25 -10.38 -0.70
CA ARG A 9 -1.13 -11.84 -0.59
C ARG A 9 -2.32 -12.51 0.13
N MET A 10 -3.35 -11.76 0.53
CA MET A 10 -4.53 -12.37 1.13
C MET A 10 -5.28 -13.22 0.09
N PRO A 11 -5.71 -14.44 0.44
CA PRO A 11 -6.57 -15.23 -0.42
C PRO A 11 -7.92 -14.51 -0.66
N PRO A 12 -8.62 -14.82 -1.76
CA PRO A 12 -9.97 -14.31 -2.01
C PRO A 12 -10.94 -14.73 -0.89
N GLY A 13 -12.05 -13.99 -0.71
CA GLY A 13 -13.01 -14.23 0.37
C GLY A 13 -12.67 -13.56 1.70
N ARG A 14 -11.54 -12.84 1.79
CA ARG A 14 -11.13 -12.08 2.97
C ARG A 14 -11.53 -10.61 2.81
N LEU A 15 -12.49 -10.15 3.63
CA LEU A 15 -13.03 -8.79 3.61
C LEU A 15 -11.96 -7.68 3.53
N PRO A 16 -10.85 -7.68 4.29
CA PRO A 16 -9.86 -6.61 4.19
C PRO A 16 -9.19 -6.54 2.82
N GLY A 17 -8.84 -7.69 2.23
CA GLY A 17 -8.25 -7.76 0.89
C GLY A 17 -9.26 -7.37 -0.20
N GLU A 18 -10.52 -7.76 -0.03
CA GLU A 18 -11.61 -7.35 -0.94
C GLU A 18 -11.85 -5.85 -0.88
N VAL A 19 -12.03 -5.27 0.31
CA VAL A 19 -12.20 -3.83 0.51
C VAL A 19 -10.99 -3.06 -0.05
N PHE A 20 -9.77 -3.55 0.16
CA PHE A 20 -8.56 -2.94 -0.41
C PHE A 20 -8.56 -2.92 -1.95
N ARG A 21 -9.01 -4.01 -2.59
CA ARG A 21 -9.13 -4.12 -4.05
C ARG A 21 -10.29 -3.29 -4.61
N THR A 22 -11.33 -3.03 -3.82
CA THR A 22 -12.46 -2.23 -4.29
C THR A 22 -12.06 -0.78 -4.58
N SER A 23 -12.57 -0.26 -5.70
CA SER A 23 -12.50 1.16 -6.02
C SER A 23 -13.91 1.74 -5.93
N PRO A 24 -14.37 2.19 -4.74
CA PRO A 24 -15.69 2.80 -4.60
C PRO A 24 -15.81 4.00 -5.54
N THR A 25 -16.83 3.94 -6.39
CA THR A 25 -17.21 5.00 -7.33
C THR A 25 -18.03 6.06 -6.61
N GLY A 26 -18.05 7.29 -7.15
CA GLY A 26 -18.82 8.41 -6.59
C GLY A 26 -17.97 9.55 -6.02
N ARG A 27 -18.64 10.67 -5.72
CA ARG A 27 -17.99 11.87 -5.19
C ARG A 27 -17.75 11.72 -3.69
N ARG A 28 -16.57 12.15 -3.23
CA ARG A 28 -16.27 12.23 -1.80
C ARG A 28 -17.01 13.43 -1.19
N PRO A 29 -17.61 13.28 0.01
CA PRO A 29 -18.17 14.40 0.75
C PRO A 29 -17.13 15.48 1.01
N ARG A 30 -17.58 16.74 1.06
CA ARG A 30 -16.73 17.87 1.46
C ARG A 30 -16.30 17.67 2.92
N GLY A 31 -15.02 17.93 3.21
CA GLY A 31 -14.45 17.83 4.57
C GLY A 31 -13.64 16.56 4.86
N ARG A 32 -13.75 15.49 4.06
CA ARG A 32 -12.92 14.29 4.25
C ARG A 32 -11.56 14.44 3.55
N PRO A 33 -10.45 13.91 4.12
CA PRO A 33 -9.17 13.85 3.43
C PRO A 33 -9.30 13.25 2.03
N LYS A 34 -8.75 13.95 1.04
CA LYS A 34 -8.80 13.52 -0.37
C LYS A 34 -7.86 12.34 -0.64
N THR A 35 -6.82 12.16 0.16
CA THR A 35 -5.84 11.08 0.06
C THR A 35 -6.29 9.83 0.82
N ARG A 36 -6.30 8.68 0.13
CA ARG A 36 -6.43 7.34 0.73
C ARG A 36 -5.10 6.94 1.34
N TRP A 37 -5.14 5.98 2.27
CA TRP A 37 -3.93 5.28 2.71
C TRP A 37 -3.15 4.70 1.52
N ARG A 38 -3.83 4.10 0.53
CA ARG A 38 -3.18 3.58 -0.69
C ARG A 38 -2.43 4.67 -1.47
N ASP A 39 -2.99 5.88 -1.57
CA ASP A 39 -2.35 6.99 -2.27
C ASP A 39 -1.06 7.43 -1.55
N TYR A 40 -1.08 7.44 -0.20
CA TYR A 40 0.11 7.70 0.61
C TYR A 40 1.18 6.62 0.41
N VAL A 41 0.78 5.34 0.41
CA VAL A 41 1.68 4.21 0.20
C VAL A 41 2.32 4.28 -1.19
N SER A 42 1.53 4.48 -2.24
CA SER A 42 2.04 4.60 -3.62
C SER A 42 3.02 5.77 -3.76
N ARG A 43 2.73 6.92 -3.13
CA ARG A 43 3.66 8.05 -3.12
C ARG A 43 4.97 7.70 -2.39
N LEU A 44 4.87 7.06 -1.23
CA LEU A 44 6.04 6.68 -0.43
C LEU A 44 6.91 5.64 -1.15
N THR A 45 6.32 4.64 -1.82
CA THR A 45 7.09 3.65 -2.58
C THR A 45 7.72 4.24 -3.82
N TRP A 46 7.05 5.17 -4.50
CA TRP A 46 7.64 5.91 -5.59
C TRP A 46 8.86 6.72 -5.12
N GLU A 47 8.67 7.58 -4.10
CA GLU A 47 9.71 8.49 -3.62
C GLU A 47 10.90 7.78 -2.98
N ARG A 48 10.69 6.62 -2.34
CA ARG A 48 11.75 5.93 -1.57
C ARG A 48 12.32 4.70 -2.24
N LEU A 49 11.58 4.07 -3.16
CA LEU A 49 11.96 2.79 -3.78
C LEU A 49 11.87 2.83 -5.31
N GLY A 50 11.36 3.92 -5.92
CA GLY A 50 11.20 4.03 -7.37
C GLY A 50 10.12 3.13 -7.96
N ILE A 51 9.24 2.56 -7.13
CA ILE A 51 8.23 1.60 -7.59
C ILE A 51 6.97 2.35 -8.02
N PRO A 52 6.58 2.29 -9.31
CA PRO A 52 5.35 2.92 -9.77
C PRO A 52 4.12 2.20 -9.20
N ARG A 53 2.98 2.89 -9.21
CA ARG A 53 1.75 2.39 -8.58
C ARG A 53 1.26 1.10 -9.23
N GLU A 54 1.47 0.95 -10.52
CA GLU A 54 1.01 -0.14 -11.37
C GLU A 54 1.73 -1.45 -11.04
N GLU A 55 3.01 -1.36 -10.70
CA GLU A 55 3.86 -2.50 -10.32
C GLU A 55 3.78 -2.84 -8.82
N LEU A 56 3.18 -1.95 -8.02
CA LEU A 56 3.22 -2.05 -6.56
C LEU A 56 2.60 -3.35 -6.02
N ASP A 57 1.46 -3.77 -6.58
CA ASP A 57 0.79 -5.00 -6.14
C ASP A 57 1.59 -6.25 -6.57
N GLU A 58 2.23 -6.24 -7.73
CA GLU A 58 3.10 -7.32 -8.19
C GLU A 58 4.32 -7.47 -7.26
N VAL A 59 5.04 -6.36 -7.04
CA VAL A 59 6.24 -6.34 -6.19
C VAL A 59 5.91 -6.67 -4.72
N ALA A 60 4.76 -6.21 -4.21
CA ALA A 60 4.32 -6.53 -2.86
C ALA A 60 3.82 -7.98 -2.72
N GLY A 61 3.39 -8.59 -3.82
CA GLY A 61 3.02 -10.00 -3.91
C GLY A 61 4.22 -10.92 -3.68
N GLU A 62 5.39 -10.54 -4.21
CA GLU A 62 6.63 -11.27 -4.01
C GLU A 62 7.19 -11.10 -2.59
N ARG A 63 7.10 -12.16 -1.78
CA ARG A 63 7.39 -12.06 -0.33
C ARG A 63 8.81 -11.63 -0.01
N GLU A 64 9.77 -12.26 -0.66
CA GLU A 64 11.19 -12.03 -0.38
C GLU A 64 11.64 -10.68 -0.96
N VAL A 65 11.17 -10.33 -2.16
CA VAL A 65 11.41 -9.02 -2.80
C VAL A 65 10.85 -7.90 -1.93
N TRP A 66 9.59 -8.02 -1.51
CA TRP A 66 8.96 -7.03 -0.64
C TRP A 66 9.70 -6.91 0.70
N ALA A 67 10.05 -8.04 1.33
CA ALA A 67 10.80 -8.02 2.58
C ALA A 67 12.16 -7.33 2.45
N TYR A 68 12.88 -7.55 1.35
CA TYR A 68 14.14 -6.91 1.03
C TYR A 68 13.97 -5.39 0.86
N LEU A 69 13.03 -4.96 0.01
CA LEU A 69 12.74 -3.54 -0.24
C LEU A 69 12.36 -2.79 1.03
N LEU A 70 11.60 -3.42 1.92
CA LEU A 70 11.23 -2.83 3.20
C LEU A 70 12.42 -2.58 4.13
N ARG A 71 13.52 -3.32 3.98
CA ARG A 71 14.76 -3.09 4.74
C ARG A 71 15.55 -1.89 4.21
N LEU A 72 15.35 -1.52 2.95
CA LEU A 72 15.98 -0.34 2.33
C LEU A 72 15.31 0.98 2.76
N LEU A 73 14.07 0.90 3.25
CA LEU A 73 13.39 2.08 3.80
C LEU A 73 14.06 2.49 5.12
N PRO A 74 14.29 3.80 5.33
CA PRO A 74 14.78 4.26 6.63
C PRO A 74 13.80 3.87 7.74
N PRO A 75 14.29 3.61 8.96
CA PRO A 75 13.46 3.26 10.09
C PRO A 75 12.38 4.34 10.28
N ARG A 76 11.20 3.89 10.72
CA ARG A 76 10.11 4.82 11.03
C ARG A 76 10.63 5.79 12.10
N PRO A 77 10.44 7.11 11.95
CA PRO A 77 10.74 8.02 13.06
C PRO A 77 9.94 7.55 14.27
N ASP A 78 10.59 7.53 15.44
CA ASP A 78 9.95 7.12 16.68
C ASP A 78 8.70 7.97 16.91
N PRO A 79 7.57 7.36 17.31
CA PRO A 79 6.47 8.12 17.84
C PRO A 79 6.93 8.70 19.18
N GLY A 80 7.37 9.95 19.15
CA GLY A 80 7.60 10.75 20.37
C GLY A 80 6.33 10.91 21.18
#